data_AF-A0A6J1IE74-F1
#
_entry.id   AF-A0A6J1IE74-F1
#
_cell.length_a   1.000
_cell.length_b   1.000
_cell.length_c   1.000
_cell.angle_alpha   90.00
_cell.angle_beta   90.00
_cell.angle_gamma   90.00
#
_symmetry.space_group_name_H-M   'P 1'
#
loop_
_entity.id
_entity.type
_entity.pdbx_description
1 polymer ?
#
loop_
_entity_poly.entity_id
_entity_poly.type
_entity_poly.pdbx_seq_one_letter_code
_entity_poly.pdbx_strand_id
1 'polypeptide(L)'
;MAYDGGGCKNNKVALVGLLSLFLVALVNGASGAGEDSGSSNVAIKTICEPTTYRETCEEALVKSNVDSKDPRELIKAGFHFAIEQLKAAIANSPTLKQAATDPMAKEAIDTCDELIDYAIDDLLTTFDQITDSFSLNRVDNYLKNLRIWLSGALTYQETCLDAFENVTGDTGEKMTNLLKTSKEMTANGLVMVGEVTSLVSSLWKALGLPETGRQLRAKELDEEDEEEEPSWVNDRRGLLQATGAKIRANVVVAKDGSGKYKTITQALQDVPRKSNKTFVIYVKEGVYQEQVMVDKTMTWVMMIGDGPTKTKITAGKNFKDGTSTFKTATFAAVGTNFIGKDLWFENSAGPEKHQAVALRVQSDMSIFYNCRMDGYQDTLYTHAHRQFFRDCTITGTIDFIFGNAAVILQNCKIFVRKPMENQKCIVTAQGRLERKEPTGIVLQNCAISSDPGFFPVRHVFKTYLGRPWKQYSRTIIMQCQIDDLIQPEGWLPWEGDFALKTLFYTEFDNRGPGAAKQNRVKWRGIKQITPKHAIDFTPGLFIRGNPWIRRTGVPYYSGMATI
;
A
#
# COMPACT_ATOMS: atom_id res chain seq x y z
N MET A 1 -58.97 3.24 19.24
CA MET A 1 -57.91 2.22 19.31
C MET A 1 -56.68 2.80 18.61
N ALA A 2 -55.73 3.30 19.39
CA ALA A 2 -54.45 3.79 18.90
C ALA A 2 -53.38 2.79 19.37
N TYR A 3 -52.61 2.25 18.43
CA TYR A 3 -51.43 1.44 18.71
C TYR A 3 -50.21 2.35 18.65
N ASP A 4 -49.51 2.41 19.79
CA ASP A 4 -48.40 3.28 20.06
C ASP A 4 -47.10 2.70 19.48
N GLY A 5 -46.35 3.53 18.76
CA GLY A 5 -45.09 3.19 18.14
C GLY A 5 -43.92 3.60 19.04
N GLY A 6 -43.30 2.63 19.72
CA GLY A 6 -42.15 2.89 20.57
C GLY A 6 -41.26 1.66 20.75
N GLY A 7 -40.32 1.43 19.83
CA GLY A 7 -39.46 0.25 19.92
C GLY A 7 -38.29 0.19 18.95
N CYS A 8 -37.49 1.26 18.78
CA CYS A 8 -36.20 1.12 18.07
C CYS A 8 -35.14 2.19 18.38
N LYS A 9 -35.02 2.68 19.62
CA LYS A 9 -33.93 3.59 20.02
C LYS A 9 -33.02 3.10 21.15
N ASN A 10 -33.45 2.10 21.95
CA ASN A 10 -32.69 1.68 23.14
C ASN A 10 -31.62 0.59 22.93
N ASN A 11 -31.62 -0.13 21.81
CA ASN A 11 -30.66 -1.23 21.58
C ASN A 11 -29.24 -0.74 21.21
N LYS A 12 -29.08 0.47 20.66
CA LYS A 12 -27.76 1.02 20.29
C LYS A 12 -26.97 1.48 21.52
N VAL A 13 -27.65 2.05 22.51
CA VAL A 13 -27.01 2.53 23.76
C VAL A 13 -26.58 1.36 24.64
N ALA A 14 -27.42 0.30 24.73
CA ALA A 14 -27.09 -0.92 25.48
C ALA A 14 -25.85 -1.65 24.90
N LEU A 15 -25.69 -1.69 23.57
CA LEU A 15 -24.57 -2.36 22.91
C LEU A 15 -23.26 -1.56 22.99
N VAL A 16 -23.32 -0.22 22.92
CA VAL A 16 -22.17 0.66 23.17
C VAL A 16 -21.73 0.59 24.64
N GLY A 17 -22.68 0.50 25.56
CA GLY A 17 -22.42 0.20 26.97
C GLY A 17 -21.71 -1.14 27.14
N LEU A 18 -22.18 -2.20 26.47
CA LEU A 18 -21.59 -3.54 26.53
C LEU A 18 -20.16 -3.61 25.98
N LEU A 19 -19.80 -2.87 24.92
CA LEU A 19 -18.44 -2.85 24.36
C LEU A 19 -17.47 -1.98 25.17
N SER A 20 -17.97 -0.90 25.75
CA SER A 20 -17.20 -0.09 26.71
C SER A 20 -16.94 -0.91 27.98
N LEU A 21 -17.97 -1.63 28.46
CA LEU A 21 -17.85 -2.61 29.54
C LEU A 21 -16.97 -3.81 29.14
N PHE A 22 -16.91 -4.22 27.87
CA PHE A 22 -16.03 -5.30 27.41
C PHE A 22 -14.56 -4.85 27.33
N LEU A 23 -14.29 -3.63 26.87
CA LEU A 23 -12.95 -3.02 26.92
C LEU A 23 -12.50 -2.84 28.37
N VAL A 24 -13.39 -2.37 29.25
CA VAL A 24 -13.15 -2.27 30.70
C VAL A 24 -13.00 -3.66 31.33
N ALA A 25 -13.79 -4.66 30.92
CA ALA A 25 -13.72 -6.04 31.42
C ALA A 25 -12.54 -6.83 30.84
N LEU A 26 -11.95 -6.41 29.72
CA LEU A 26 -10.68 -6.95 29.22
C LEU A 26 -9.50 -6.36 29.99
N VAL A 27 -9.55 -5.06 30.31
CA VAL A 27 -8.60 -4.42 31.24
C VAL A 27 -8.69 -5.07 32.63
N ASN A 28 -9.91 -5.34 33.11
CA ASN A 28 -10.13 -5.99 34.40
C ASN A 28 -10.04 -7.53 34.37
N GLY A 29 -10.11 -8.16 33.19
CA GLY A 29 -10.12 -9.62 33.03
C GLY A 29 -8.72 -10.23 32.92
N ALA A 30 -7.71 -9.41 32.63
CA ALA A 30 -6.30 -9.74 32.86
C ALA A 30 -5.93 -9.61 34.36
N SER A 31 -6.77 -8.94 35.15
CA SER A 31 -6.65 -8.87 36.60
C SER A 31 -7.54 -9.94 37.22
N GLY A 32 -6.94 -10.98 37.81
CA GLY A 32 -7.66 -11.78 38.80
C GLY A 32 -8.27 -10.81 39.83
N ALA A 33 -9.59 -10.91 40.02
CA ALA A 33 -10.40 -9.89 40.68
C ALA A 33 -9.84 -9.42 42.03
N GLY A 34 -9.76 -8.09 42.15
CA GLY A 34 -9.88 -7.31 43.37
C GLY A 34 -10.23 -5.90 42.94
N GLU A 35 -11.27 -5.30 43.51
CA GLU A 35 -11.48 -3.85 43.45
C GLU A 35 -10.26 -3.19 44.06
N ASP A 36 -9.27 -2.86 43.24
CA ASP A 36 -8.06 -2.23 43.72
C ASP A 36 -7.72 -0.97 42.93
N SER A 37 -7.25 -0.01 43.70
CA SER A 37 -6.92 1.36 43.39
C SER A 37 -5.74 1.55 42.41
N GLY A 38 -5.70 0.80 41.31
CA GLY A 38 -4.52 0.72 40.43
C GLY A 38 -4.13 2.06 39.79
N SER A 39 -2.86 2.46 39.90
CA SER A 39 -2.26 3.67 39.31
C SER A 39 -2.33 3.68 37.76
N SER A 40 -2.26 4.87 37.13
CA SER A 40 -2.06 5.06 35.67
C SER A 40 -0.92 4.20 35.09
N ASN A 41 0.12 3.92 35.88
CA ASN A 41 1.21 3.02 35.51
C ASN A 41 0.77 1.57 35.24
N VAL A 42 -0.26 1.07 35.92
CA VAL A 42 -0.80 -0.28 35.68
C VAL A 42 -1.54 -0.33 34.34
N ALA A 43 -2.29 0.72 34.02
CA ALA A 43 -2.98 0.85 32.73
C ALA A 43 -1.98 0.94 31.56
N ILE A 44 -0.88 1.69 31.73
CA ILE A 44 0.23 1.76 30.75
C ILE A 44 0.83 0.38 30.49
N LYS A 45 1.19 -0.37 31.55
CA LYS A 45 1.73 -1.73 31.40
C LYS A 45 0.78 -2.66 30.67
N THR A 46 -0.51 -2.57 30.98
CA THR A 46 -1.55 -3.41 30.38
C THR A 46 -1.72 -3.12 28.88
N ILE A 47 -1.74 -1.84 28.48
CA ILE A 47 -1.93 -1.49 27.06
C ILE A 47 -0.69 -1.77 26.22
N CYS A 48 0.49 -1.71 26.81
CA CYS A 48 1.77 -1.98 26.15
C CYS A 48 2.15 -3.47 26.11
N GLU A 49 1.55 -4.31 26.96
CA GLU A 49 1.84 -5.74 27.05
C GLU A 49 1.77 -6.50 25.70
N PRO A 50 0.76 -6.30 24.83
CA PRO A 50 0.68 -7.05 23.57
C PRO A 50 1.65 -6.56 22.49
N THR A 51 2.37 -5.46 22.71
CA THR A 51 3.14 -4.76 21.66
C THR A 51 4.50 -5.39 21.37
N THR A 52 5.03 -5.18 20.15
CA THR A 52 6.36 -5.69 19.76
C THR A 52 7.47 -4.99 20.56
N TYR A 53 7.36 -3.67 20.75
CA TYR A 53 8.34 -2.83 21.43
C TYR A 53 7.78 -2.33 22.76
N ARG A 54 7.62 -3.25 23.71
CA ARG A 54 6.98 -2.99 25.01
C ARG A 54 7.64 -1.87 25.81
N GLU A 55 8.97 -1.90 25.94
CA GLU A 55 9.71 -0.90 26.71
C GLU A 55 9.51 0.50 26.13
N THR A 56 9.65 0.65 24.81
CA THR A 56 9.40 1.91 24.11
C THR A 56 7.97 2.42 24.31
N CYS A 57 6.98 1.52 24.29
CA CYS A 57 5.59 1.87 24.57
C CYS A 57 5.41 2.43 25.98
N GLU A 58 5.93 1.71 27.00
CA GLU A 58 5.79 2.12 28.40
C GLU A 58 6.52 3.45 28.64
N GLU A 59 7.75 3.60 28.14
CA GLU A 59 8.52 4.84 28.25
C GLU A 59 7.84 6.03 27.58
N ALA A 60 7.30 5.85 26.37
CA ALA A 60 6.63 6.91 25.63
C ALA A 60 5.39 7.42 26.38
N LEU A 61 4.58 6.52 26.92
CA LEU A 61 3.38 6.89 27.67
C LEU A 61 3.71 7.55 29.02
N VAL A 62 4.74 7.08 29.72
CA VAL A 62 5.24 7.74 30.94
C VAL A 62 5.76 9.15 30.63
N LYS A 63 6.57 9.32 29.58
CA LYS A 63 7.10 10.63 29.14
C LYS A 63 6.00 11.58 28.67
N SER A 64 4.85 11.06 28.24
CA SER A 64 3.69 11.86 27.83
C SER A 64 2.92 12.46 29.02
N ASN A 65 3.29 12.15 30.28
CA ASN A 65 2.66 12.66 31.50
C ASN A 65 1.13 12.48 31.54
N VAL A 66 0.61 11.41 30.93
CA VAL A 66 -0.83 11.13 30.91
C VAL A 66 -1.24 10.40 32.18
N ASP A 67 -1.90 11.12 33.08
CA ASP A 67 -2.50 10.55 34.28
C ASP A 67 -3.94 10.10 34.02
N SER A 68 -4.08 9.09 33.16
CA SER A 68 -5.36 8.49 32.82
C SER A 68 -5.29 6.98 32.83
N LYS A 69 -6.40 6.35 33.25
CA LYS A 69 -6.61 4.90 33.13
C LYS A 69 -7.43 4.55 31.89
N ASP A 70 -7.92 5.55 31.15
CA ASP A 70 -8.70 5.34 29.93
C ASP A 70 -7.77 4.92 28.79
N PRO A 71 -7.93 3.71 28.23
CA PRO A 71 -7.14 3.24 27.09
C PRO A 71 -7.19 4.18 25.89
N ARG A 72 -8.30 4.93 25.69
CA ARG A 72 -8.42 5.89 24.59
C ARG A 72 -7.45 7.05 24.76
N GLU A 73 -7.34 7.58 25.97
CA GLU A 73 -6.41 8.69 26.28
C GLU A 73 -4.96 8.23 26.21
N LEU A 74 -4.66 6.99 26.64
CA LEU A 74 -3.33 6.39 26.48
C LEU A 74 -2.96 6.18 25.01
N ILE A 75 -3.89 5.68 24.19
CA ILE A 75 -3.66 5.53 22.73
C ILE A 75 -3.41 6.89 22.09
N LYS A 76 -4.25 7.89 22.38
CA LYS A 76 -4.07 9.26 21.89
C LYS A 76 -2.69 9.81 22.24
N ALA A 77 -2.26 9.61 23.49
CA ALA A 77 -0.94 10.02 23.96
C ALA A 77 0.20 9.35 23.17
N GLY A 78 0.10 8.04 22.94
CA GLY A 78 1.09 7.31 22.14
C GLY A 78 1.21 7.80 20.70
N PHE A 79 0.07 8.08 20.05
CA PHE A 79 0.04 8.67 18.70
C PHE A 79 0.64 10.08 18.68
N HIS A 80 0.23 10.92 19.63
CA HIS A 80 0.76 12.28 19.75
C HIS A 80 2.27 12.27 19.96
N PHE A 81 2.76 11.41 20.87
CA PHE A 81 4.18 11.23 21.12
C PHE A 81 4.94 10.81 19.86
N ALA A 82 4.44 9.83 19.10
CA ALA A 82 5.05 9.40 17.85
C ALA A 82 5.15 10.54 16.82
N ILE A 83 4.09 11.34 16.68
CA ILE A 83 4.07 12.52 15.80
C ILE A 83 5.09 13.57 16.25
N GLU A 84 5.21 13.84 17.54
CA GLU A 84 6.19 14.80 18.07
C GLU A 84 7.64 14.34 17.84
N GLN A 85 7.92 13.03 17.96
CA GLN A 85 9.24 12.49 17.59
C GLN A 85 9.55 12.67 16.09
N LEU A 86 8.57 12.47 15.20
CA LEU A 86 8.73 12.71 13.77
C LEU A 86 8.97 14.20 13.46
N LYS A 87 8.23 15.11 14.10
CA LYS A 87 8.46 16.56 13.96
C LYS A 87 9.85 16.94 14.47
N ALA A 88 10.31 16.34 15.57
CA ALA A 88 11.65 16.55 16.08
C ALA A 88 12.73 16.07 15.09
N ALA A 89 12.51 14.96 14.39
CA ALA A 89 13.41 14.51 13.33
C ALA A 89 13.52 15.55 12.20
N ILE A 90 12.39 16.05 11.68
CA ILE A 90 12.37 17.14 10.68
C ILE A 90 13.09 18.41 11.20
N ALA A 91 12.85 18.79 12.47
CA ALA A 91 13.48 19.97 13.05
C ALA A 91 15.01 19.84 13.15
N ASN A 92 15.55 18.62 13.24
CA ASN A 92 16.98 18.34 13.23
C ASN A 92 17.58 18.22 11.81
N SER A 93 16.75 18.04 10.78
CA SER A 93 17.19 17.87 9.40
C SER A 93 18.10 19.01 8.87
N PRO A 94 17.84 20.31 9.15
CA PRO A 94 18.75 21.38 8.71
C PRO A 94 20.17 21.24 9.26
N THR A 95 20.30 20.84 10.54
CA THR A 95 21.59 20.61 11.20
C THR A 95 22.32 19.44 10.57
N LEU A 96 21.62 18.32 10.34
CA LEU A 96 22.18 17.16 9.64
C LEU A 96 22.61 17.52 8.22
N LYS A 97 21.83 18.33 7.51
CA LYS A 97 22.10 18.74 6.13
C LYS A 97 23.31 19.66 6.03
N GLN A 98 23.51 20.53 7.03
CA GLN A 98 24.72 21.37 7.14
C GLN A 98 25.96 20.54 7.46
N ALA A 99 25.82 19.51 8.31
CA ALA A 99 26.92 18.62 8.67
C ALA A 99 27.27 17.62 7.55
N ALA A 100 26.33 17.31 6.66
CA ALA A 100 26.53 16.42 5.53
C ALA A 100 27.51 17.01 4.50
N THR A 101 28.62 16.33 4.29
CA THR A 101 29.61 16.67 3.25
C THR A 101 29.29 15.98 1.92
N ASP A 102 28.70 14.79 1.97
CA ASP A 102 28.28 14.00 0.81
C ASP A 102 26.99 14.60 0.17
N PRO A 103 26.99 14.93 -1.14
CA PRO A 103 25.78 15.38 -1.83
C PRO A 103 24.62 14.38 -1.75
N MET A 104 24.89 13.07 -1.77
CA MET A 104 23.86 12.03 -1.64
C MET A 104 23.23 12.03 -0.25
N ALA A 105 24.00 12.36 0.81
CA ALA A 105 23.45 12.53 2.14
C ALA A 105 22.47 13.71 2.22
N LYS A 106 22.75 14.81 1.52
CA LYS A 106 21.84 15.96 1.46
C LYS A 106 20.53 15.63 0.74
N GLU A 107 20.61 14.90 -0.37
CA GLU A 107 19.43 14.44 -1.09
C GLU A 107 18.63 13.39 -0.29
N ALA A 108 19.31 12.51 0.44
CA ALA A 108 18.68 11.56 1.34
C ALA A 108 17.89 12.27 2.46
N ILE A 109 18.45 13.34 3.05
CA ILE A 109 17.75 14.18 4.03
C ILE A 109 16.51 14.84 3.40
N ASP A 110 16.63 15.44 2.21
CA ASP A 110 15.48 16.07 1.52
C ASP A 110 14.39 15.05 1.18
N THR A 111 14.79 13.82 0.84
CA THR A 111 13.87 12.70 0.63
C THR A 111 13.20 12.30 1.94
N CYS A 112 13.97 12.23 3.02
CA CYS A 112 13.48 11.89 4.35
C CYS A 112 12.46 12.91 4.89
N ASP A 113 12.71 14.21 4.73
CA ASP A 113 11.78 15.26 5.18
C ASP A 113 10.40 15.12 4.52
N GLU A 114 10.36 14.85 3.21
CA GLU A 114 9.11 14.59 2.49
C GLU A 114 8.41 13.32 3.01
N LEU A 115 9.17 12.25 3.26
CA LEU A 115 8.63 10.98 3.74
C LEU A 115 8.09 11.10 5.16
N ILE A 116 8.79 11.80 6.05
CA ILE A 116 8.33 12.03 7.42
C ILE A 116 7.05 12.87 7.41
N ASP A 117 6.94 13.87 6.54
CA ASP A 117 5.72 14.66 6.38
C ASP A 117 4.52 13.79 5.95
N TYR A 118 4.70 12.84 5.03
CA TYR A 118 3.66 11.86 4.71
C TYR A 118 3.34 10.92 5.88
N ALA A 119 4.34 10.51 6.67
CA ALA A 119 4.12 9.68 7.85
C ALA A 119 3.29 10.41 8.92
N ILE A 120 3.54 11.71 9.12
CA ILE A 120 2.78 12.55 10.04
C ILE A 120 1.32 12.65 9.57
N ASP A 121 1.08 12.87 8.28
CA ASP A 121 -0.29 12.92 7.73
C ASP A 121 -1.07 11.62 7.96
N ASP A 122 -0.43 10.46 7.77
CA ASP A 122 -1.05 9.16 8.00
C ASP A 122 -1.34 8.92 9.50
N LEU A 123 -0.44 9.32 10.39
CA LEU A 123 -0.65 9.23 11.84
C LEU A 123 -1.76 10.17 12.32
N LEU A 124 -1.83 11.40 11.80
CA LEU A 124 -2.92 12.34 12.09
C LEU A 124 -4.27 11.82 11.58
N THR A 125 -4.30 11.30 10.35
CA THR A 125 -5.51 10.69 9.78
C THR A 125 -5.98 9.50 10.63
N THR A 126 -5.04 8.68 11.09
CA THR A 126 -5.31 7.55 12.00
C THR A 126 -5.87 8.05 13.34
N PHE A 127 -5.28 9.09 13.90
CA PHE A 127 -5.69 9.72 15.15
C PHE A 127 -7.13 10.24 15.07
N ASP A 128 -7.45 11.07 14.05
CA ASP A 128 -8.78 11.68 13.88
C ASP A 128 -9.89 10.62 13.74
N GLN A 129 -9.61 9.51 13.04
CA GLN A 129 -10.60 8.44 12.91
C GLN A 129 -10.87 7.70 14.21
N ILE A 130 -9.86 7.54 15.06
CA ILE A 130 -10.00 6.92 16.38
C ILE A 130 -10.81 7.83 17.33
N THR A 131 -10.68 9.16 17.22
CA THR A 131 -11.35 10.10 18.12
C THR A 131 -12.81 10.37 17.75
N ASP A 132 -13.14 10.39 16.46
CA ASP A 132 -14.41 10.96 16.01
C ASP A 132 -15.49 9.92 15.67
N SER A 133 -15.16 8.62 15.59
CA SER A 133 -16.03 7.66 14.87
C SER A 133 -16.12 6.23 15.41
N PHE A 134 -16.39 6.04 16.71
CA PHE A 134 -16.72 4.68 17.20
C PHE A 134 -18.18 4.30 16.89
N SER A 135 -18.47 3.96 15.62
CA SER A 135 -19.77 3.38 15.21
C SER A 135 -19.67 1.86 15.10
N LEU A 136 -20.40 1.14 15.94
CA LEU A 136 -20.39 -0.33 16.05
C LEU A 136 -20.62 -1.06 14.72
N ASN A 137 -21.42 -0.47 13.83
CA ASN A 137 -21.78 -1.07 12.55
C ASN A 137 -20.68 -0.93 11.48
N ARG A 138 -19.58 -0.22 11.77
CA ARG A 138 -18.49 0.05 10.82
C ARG A 138 -17.09 -0.20 11.40
N VAL A 139 -16.98 -0.80 12.59
CA VAL A 139 -15.71 -0.99 13.33
C VAL A 139 -14.66 -1.74 12.52
N ASP A 140 -15.00 -2.86 11.86
CA ASP A 140 -14.04 -3.61 11.03
C ASP A 140 -13.49 -2.76 9.87
N ASN A 141 -14.31 -1.85 9.35
CA ASN A 141 -13.91 -0.98 8.26
C ASN A 141 -12.91 0.09 8.72
N TYR A 142 -13.15 0.69 9.88
CA TYR A 142 -12.25 1.65 10.49
C TYR A 142 -10.91 0.99 10.86
N LEU A 143 -10.95 -0.12 11.62
CA LEU A 143 -9.72 -0.79 12.08
C LEU A 143 -8.81 -1.22 10.92
N LYS A 144 -9.37 -1.67 9.80
CA LYS A 144 -8.58 -2.00 8.60
C LYS A 144 -7.98 -0.77 7.92
N ASN A 145 -8.70 0.35 7.88
CA ASN A 145 -8.15 1.61 7.35
C ASN A 145 -7.00 2.13 8.24
N LEU A 146 -7.18 2.09 9.57
CA LEU A 146 -6.11 2.46 10.51
C LEU A 146 -4.84 1.64 10.29
N ARG A 147 -4.97 0.32 10.09
CA ARG A 147 -3.81 -0.52 9.78
C ARG A 147 -3.15 -0.15 8.45
N ILE A 148 -3.92 0.27 7.45
CA ILE A 148 -3.38 0.70 6.15
C ILE A 148 -2.54 1.97 6.32
N TRP A 149 -3.04 3.00 7.00
CA TRP A 149 -2.29 4.25 7.22
C TRP A 149 -1.12 4.08 8.18
N LEU A 150 -1.28 3.30 9.26
CA LEU A 150 -0.15 2.97 10.13
C LEU A 150 0.97 2.22 9.38
N SER A 151 0.61 1.35 8.43
CA SER A 151 1.60 0.68 7.57
C SER A 151 2.21 1.66 6.57
N GLY A 152 1.45 2.63 6.07
CA GLY A 152 1.94 3.74 5.26
C GLY A 152 2.98 4.57 6.01
N ALA A 153 2.64 5.06 7.21
CA ALA A 153 3.53 5.78 8.10
C ALA A 153 4.82 5.01 8.41
N LEU A 154 4.72 3.70 8.68
CA LEU A 154 5.89 2.85 8.91
C LEU A 154 6.76 2.70 7.64
N THR A 155 6.11 2.55 6.48
CA THR A 155 6.78 2.45 5.19
C THR A 155 7.53 3.73 4.84
N TYR A 156 6.94 4.90 5.09
CA TYR A 156 7.61 6.18 4.84
C TYR A 156 8.84 6.36 5.73
N GLN A 157 8.73 6.03 7.03
CA GLN A 157 9.86 6.07 7.97
C GLN A 157 10.99 5.14 7.52
N GLU A 158 10.67 3.91 7.09
CA GLU A 158 11.67 3.00 6.55
C GLU A 158 12.29 3.51 5.24
N THR A 159 11.47 4.03 4.32
CA THR A 159 11.97 4.56 3.04
C THR A 159 12.92 5.75 3.28
N CYS A 160 12.69 6.53 4.34
CA CYS A 160 13.64 7.57 4.74
C CYS A 160 15.00 6.96 5.09
N LEU A 161 15.03 5.89 5.87
CA LEU A 161 16.26 5.20 6.25
C LEU A 161 16.94 4.55 5.02
N ASP A 162 16.14 3.95 4.13
CA ASP A 162 16.63 3.34 2.90
C ASP A 162 17.30 4.37 1.97
N ALA A 163 16.90 5.65 2.03
CA ALA A 163 17.54 6.72 1.25
C ALA A 163 19.01 6.96 1.63
N PHE A 164 19.43 6.50 2.82
CA PHE A 164 20.82 6.56 3.28
C PHE A 164 21.60 5.27 2.97
N GLU A 165 20.99 4.24 2.39
CA GLU A 165 21.73 3.06 1.94
C GLU A 165 22.78 3.45 0.89
N ASN A 166 24.03 3.02 1.10
CA ASN A 166 25.20 3.39 0.29
C ASN A 166 25.62 4.87 0.37
N VAL A 167 25.06 5.66 1.27
CA VAL A 167 25.57 6.98 1.62
C VAL A 167 26.71 6.85 2.62
N THR A 168 27.78 7.62 2.44
CA THR A 168 28.96 7.55 3.32
C THR A 168 28.81 8.46 4.57
N GLY A 169 29.50 8.11 5.65
CA GLY A 169 29.50 8.89 6.90
C GLY A 169 28.45 8.45 7.92
N ASP A 170 28.24 9.29 8.95
CA ASP A 170 27.40 8.96 10.11
C ASP A 170 25.95 9.49 10.03
N THR A 171 25.59 10.14 8.92
CA THR A 171 24.29 10.82 8.77
C THR A 171 23.12 9.84 8.77
N GLY A 172 23.26 8.69 8.10
CA GLY A 172 22.24 7.63 8.11
C GLY A 172 22.03 7.03 9.50
N GLU A 173 23.10 6.83 10.27
CA GLU A 173 23.02 6.35 11.66
C GLU A 173 22.32 7.37 12.57
N LYS A 174 22.67 8.66 12.44
CA LYS A 174 21.99 9.74 13.16
C LYS A 174 20.49 9.79 12.85
N MET A 175 20.11 9.67 11.57
CA MET A 175 18.70 9.64 11.18
C MET A 175 17.99 8.38 11.70
N THR A 176 18.66 7.23 11.68
CA THR A 176 18.15 5.98 12.28
C THR A 176 17.84 6.17 13.76
N ASN A 177 18.73 6.82 14.51
CA ASN A 177 18.52 7.11 15.93
C ASN A 177 17.36 8.10 16.16
N LEU A 178 17.23 9.13 15.32
CA LEU A 178 16.11 10.09 15.41
C LEU A 178 14.76 9.43 15.15
N LEU A 179 14.68 8.48 14.22
CA LEU A 179 13.43 7.81 13.84
C LEU A 179 13.14 6.54 14.64
N LYS A 180 14.08 6.05 15.44
CA LYS A 180 13.94 4.78 16.16
C LYS A 180 12.64 4.74 16.98
N THR A 181 12.45 5.74 17.84
CA THR A 181 11.30 5.76 18.76
C THR A 181 9.97 5.93 18.03
N SER A 182 9.88 6.82 17.04
CA SER A 182 8.65 7.00 16.26
C SER A 182 8.29 5.73 15.47
N LYS A 183 9.29 5.04 14.91
CA LYS A 183 9.11 3.82 14.14
C LYS A 183 8.59 2.68 15.02
N GLU A 184 9.22 2.48 16.18
CA GLU A 184 8.79 1.49 17.18
C GLU A 184 7.38 1.79 17.71
N MET A 185 7.05 3.06 17.96
CA MET A 185 5.70 3.47 18.36
C MET A 185 4.66 3.25 17.26
N THR A 186 5.00 3.52 16.00
CA THR A 186 4.13 3.25 14.84
C THR A 186 3.86 1.74 14.70
N ALA A 187 4.90 0.92 14.86
CA ALA A 187 4.78 -0.54 14.86
C ALA A 187 3.92 -1.05 16.03
N ASN A 188 4.09 -0.48 17.23
CA ASN A 188 3.22 -0.79 18.37
C ASN A 188 1.76 -0.43 18.09
N GLY A 189 1.49 0.71 17.45
CA GLY A 189 0.16 1.09 16.99
C GLY A 189 -0.49 0.03 16.08
N LEU A 190 0.27 -0.54 15.14
CA LEU A 190 -0.21 -1.64 14.28
C LEU A 190 -0.60 -2.87 15.09
N VAL A 191 0.18 -3.22 16.11
CA VAL A 191 -0.11 -4.37 16.98
C VAL A 191 -1.34 -4.12 17.83
N MET A 192 -1.49 -2.92 18.40
CA MET A 192 -2.66 -2.55 19.21
C MET A 192 -3.96 -2.60 18.38
N VAL A 193 -3.98 -1.97 17.20
CA VAL A 193 -5.13 -2.08 16.26
C VAL A 193 -5.32 -3.54 15.80
N GLY A 194 -4.20 -4.26 15.67
CA GLY A 194 -4.08 -5.71 15.59
C GLY A 194 -5.02 -6.47 16.52
N GLU A 195 -4.78 -6.31 17.81
CA GLU A 195 -5.44 -7.04 18.88
C GLU A 195 -6.90 -6.61 19.07
N VAL A 196 -7.21 -5.31 18.97
CA VAL A 196 -8.61 -4.83 19.05
C VAL A 196 -9.48 -5.51 17.99
N THR A 197 -8.98 -5.66 16.76
CA THR A 197 -9.73 -6.35 15.70
C THR A 197 -9.95 -7.83 16.02
N SER A 198 -8.95 -8.50 16.58
CA SER A 198 -9.03 -9.91 16.98
C SER A 198 -10.11 -10.13 18.06
N LEU A 199 -10.12 -9.26 19.07
CA LEU A 199 -11.08 -9.31 20.17
C LEU A 199 -12.50 -9.04 19.69
N VAL A 200 -12.69 -8.00 18.87
CA VAL A 200 -14.02 -7.70 18.28
C VAL A 200 -14.53 -8.88 17.46
N SER A 201 -13.66 -9.51 16.64
CA SER A 201 -14.05 -10.68 15.85
C SER A 201 -14.45 -11.88 16.72
N SER A 202 -13.71 -12.11 17.81
CA SER A 202 -14.00 -13.19 18.76
C SER A 202 -15.31 -12.96 19.51
N LEU A 203 -15.59 -11.71 19.90
CA LEU A 203 -16.84 -11.31 20.54
C LEU A 203 -18.04 -11.50 19.60
N TRP A 204 -17.94 -11.04 18.35
CA TRP A 204 -19.01 -11.26 17.37
C TRP A 204 -19.32 -12.74 17.19
N LYS A 205 -18.26 -13.56 17.05
CA LYS A 205 -18.41 -15.02 16.97
C LYS A 205 -19.10 -15.60 18.21
N ALA A 206 -18.71 -15.17 19.42
CA ALA A 206 -19.31 -15.63 20.66
C ALA A 206 -20.78 -15.23 20.80
N LEU A 207 -21.15 -14.06 20.28
CA LEU A 207 -22.53 -13.54 20.28
C LEU A 207 -23.40 -14.13 19.15
N GLY A 208 -22.87 -15.06 18.34
CA GLY A 208 -23.56 -15.56 17.16
C GLY A 208 -23.88 -14.48 16.13
N LEU A 209 -23.25 -13.30 16.26
CA LEU A 209 -23.35 -12.24 15.29
C LEU A 209 -22.51 -12.64 14.07
N PRO A 210 -22.96 -12.30 12.86
CA PRO A 210 -22.24 -12.70 11.67
C PRO A 210 -20.81 -12.18 11.74
N GLU A 211 -19.82 -13.08 11.60
CA GLU A 211 -18.48 -12.65 11.21
C GLU A 211 -18.65 -11.89 9.89
N THR A 212 -18.46 -10.57 9.92
CA THR A 212 -18.62 -9.64 8.80
C THR A 212 -17.72 -9.95 7.59
N GLY A 213 -16.96 -11.05 7.64
CA GLY A 213 -16.00 -11.48 6.63
C GLY A 213 -16.37 -12.67 5.75
N ARG A 214 -17.15 -13.69 6.21
CA ARG A 214 -17.12 -15.01 5.54
C ARG A 214 -18.41 -15.56 4.92
N GLN A 215 -19.62 -15.17 5.36
CA GLN A 215 -20.85 -15.82 4.84
C GLN A 215 -22.04 -14.92 4.49
N LEU A 216 -22.12 -13.67 4.97
CA LEU A 216 -23.19 -12.73 4.56
C LEU A 216 -22.82 -11.80 3.40
N ARG A 217 -21.56 -11.81 2.96
CA ARG A 217 -20.99 -10.79 2.07
C ARG A 217 -21.32 -10.94 0.58
N ALA A 218 -22.11 -11.95 0.20
CA ALA A 218 -22.67 -12.10 -1.13
C ALA A 218 -24.16 -11.70 -1.20
N LYS A 219 -24.81 -11.40 -0.06
CA LYS A 219 -26.26 -11.15 -0.01
C LYS A 219 -26.66 -9.77 0.55
N GLU A 220 -25.82 -9.14 1.38
CA GLU A 220 -26.10 -7.82 1.99
C GLU A 220 -25.34 -6.64 1.36
N LEU A 221 -24.80 -6.82 0.15
CA LEU A 221 -24.33 -5.71 -0.71
C LEU A 221 -25.17 -5.61 -2.01
N ASP A 222 -26.28 -6.35 -2.04
CA ASP A 222 -27.32 -6.32 -3.09
C ASP A 222 -28.54 -5.49 -2.65
N GLU A 223 -28.51 -4.84 -1.48
CA GLU A 223 -29.48 -3.78 -1.19
C GLU A 223 -29.13 -2.57 -2.04
N GLU A 224 -30.03 -2.29 -2.99
CA GLU A 224 -30.07 -1.18 -3.92
C GLU A 224 -29.96 0.17 -3.18
N ASP A 225 -28.74 0.60 -2.82
CA ASP A 225 -28.47 2.03 -2.71
C ASP A 225 -28.64 2.58 -4.14
N GLU A 226 -29.68 3.37 -4.39
CA GLU A 226 -29.93 4.05 -5.66
C GLU A 226 -28.62 4.67 -6.18
N GLU A 227 -28.01 4.01 -7.18
CA GLU A 227 -26.67 4.29 -7.67
C GLU A 227 -26.66 5.63 -8.40
N GLU A 228 -26.25 6.71 -7.73
CA GLU A 228 -25.89 7.95 -8.42
C GLU A 228 -24.65 7.68 -9.30
N GLU A 229 -24.87 7.70 -10.62
CA GLU A 229 -23.80 7.58 -11.62
C GLU A 229 -22.74 8.67 -11.40
N PRO A 230 -21.43 8.34 -11.44
CA PRO A 230 -20.41 9.37 -11.35
C PRO A 230 -20.58 10.37 -12.48
N SER A 231 -20.84 11.64 -12.16
CA SER A 231 -21.16 12.72 -13.12
C SER A 231 -20.17 12.94 -14.29
N TRP A 232 -19.00 12.29 -14.25
CA TRP A 232 -17.98 12.30 -15.29
C TRP A 232 -18.05 11.11 -16.27
N VAL A 233 -18.98 10.16 -16.04
CA VAL A 233 -19.30 9.04 -16.92
C VAL A 233 -20.72 9.24 -17.47
N ASN A 234 -20.92 9.01 -18.77
CA ASN A 234 -22.20 9.24 -19.46
C ASN A 234 -23.13 8.00 -19.52
N ASP A 235 -22.74 6.85 -18.99
CA ASP A 235 -23.50 5.57 -19.05
C ASP A 235 -23.03 4.60 -17.94
N ARG A 236 -23.94 3.73 -17.46
CA ARG A 236 -23.70 2.63 -16.48
C ARG A 236 -22.56 1.68 -16.86
N ARG A 237 -22.12 1.70 -18.13
CA ARG A 237 -20.97 0.91 -18.63
C ARG A 237 -19.60 1.52 -18.31
N GLY A 238 -19.54 2.59 -17.51
CA GLY A 238 -18.36 2.95 -16.71
C GLY A 238 -17.08 3.28 -17.47
N LEU A 239 -15.97 3.42 -16.73
CA LEU A 239 -14.61 3.64 -17.24
C LEU A 239 -14.19 2.59 -18.30
N LEU A 240 -14.81 1.40 -18.30
CA LEU A 240 -14.61 0.34 -19.29
C LEU A 240 -14.80 0.80 -20.74
N GLN A 241 -15.83 1.62 -21.03
CA GLN A 241 -16.11 2.09 -22.39
C GLN A 241 -15.59 3.50 -22.67
N ALA A 242 -15.13 4.21 -21.64
CA ALA A 242 -14.58 5.54 -21.78
C ALA A 242 -13.32 5.50 -22.64
N THR A 243 -13.32 6.26 -23.73
CA THR A 243 -12.11 6.56 -24.51
C THR A 243 -11.77 8.02 -24.27
N GLY A 244 -10.48 8.39 -24.36
CA GLY A 244 -10.04 9.77 -24.17
C GLY A 244 -10.86 10.78 -24.97
N ALA A 245 -11.20 10.46 -26.23
CA ALA A 245 -12.01 11.32 -27.10
C ALA A 245 -13.50 11.46 -26.72
N LYS A 246 -14.06 10.55 -25.91
CA LYS A 246 -15.50 10.52 -25.55
C LYS A 246 -15.78 10.93 -24.09
N ILE A 247 -14.74 11.09 -23.27
CA ILE A 247 -14.89 11.46 -21.87
C ILE A 247 -15.07 12.98 -21.72
N ARG A 248 -15.87 13.39 -20.73
CA ARG A 248 -15.99 14.80 -20.36
C ARG A 248 -14.76 15.21 -19.55
N ALA A 249 -13.70 15.62 -20.23
CA ALA A 249 -12.47 16.09 -19.59
C ALA A 249 -12.64 17.49 -19.00
N ASN A 250 -12.06 17.73 -17.82
CA ASN A 250 -11.92 19.07 -17.25
C ASN A 250 -10.79 19.84 -17.95
N VAL A 251 -9.72 19.12 -18.33
CA VAL A 251 -8.57 19.67 -19.05
C VAL A 251 -8.08 18.67 -20.08
N VAL A 252 -7.68 19.17 -21.25
CA VAL A 252 -7.08 18.38 -22.33
C VAL A 252 -5.63 18.81 -22.52
N VAL A 253 -4.73 17.83 -22.51
CA VAL A 253 -3.31 17.99 -22.82
C VAL A 253 -3.04 17.43 -24.20
N ALA A 254 -2.43 18.22 -25.08
CA ALA A 254 -2.10 17.80 -26.43
C ALA A 254 -0.82 18.46 -26.94
N LYS A 255 0.15 17.66 -27.36
CA LYS A 255 1.42 18.17 -27.91
C LYS A 255 1.24 18.96 -29.21
N ASP A 256 0.24 18.61 -30.00
CA ASP A 256 -0.10 19.29 -31.26
C ASP A 256 -0.73 20.68 -31.07
N GLY A 257 -1.03 21.07 -29.83
CA GLY A 257 -1.66 22.35 -29.50
C GLY A 257 -3.20 22.33 -29.60
N SER A 258 -3.82 21.18 -29.84
CA SER A 258 -5.28 21.03 -29.88
C SER A 258 -5.96 20.96 -28.50
N GLY A 259 -5.16 20.94 -27.43
CA GLY A 259 -5.60 20.96 -26.03
C GLY A 259 -5.29 22.30 -25.34
N LYS A 260 -5.71 22.45 -24.08
CA LYS A 260 -5.42 23.64 -23.28
C LYS A 260 -3.92 23.78 -22.97
N TYR A 261 -3.25 22.66 -22.69
CA TYR A 261 -1.84 22.61 -22.34
C TYR A 261 -1.06 21.65 -23.22
N LYS A 262 0.25 21.87 -23.33
CA LYS A 262 1.18 20.99 -24.06
C LYS A 262 1.88 19.96 -23.16
N THR A 263 1.88 20.20 -21.85
CA THR A 263 2.50 19.32 -20.84
C THR A 263 1.49 18.94 -19.76
N ILE A 264 1.72 17.80 -19.12
CA ILE A 264 0.87 17.29 -18.05
C ILE A 264 1.07 18.14 -16.79
N THR A 265 2.31 18.53 -16.50
CA THR A 265 2.67 19.39 -15.36
C THR A 265 1.92 20.73 -15.36
N GLN A 266 1.68 21.32 -16.54
CA GLN A 266 0.84 22.51 -16.65
C GLN A 266 -0.62 22.21 -16.32
N ALA A 267 -1.16 21.09 -16.81
CA ALA A 267 -2.54 20.70 -16.55
C ALA A 267 -2.82 20.43 -15.06
N LEU A 268 -1.83 19.94 -14.31
CA LEU A 268 -1.96 19.74 -12.87
C LEU A 268 -2.20 21.03 -12.09
N GLN A 269 -1.82 22.19 -12.63
CA GLN A 269 -2.08 23.49 -11.98
C GLN A 269 -3.57 23.84 -11.93
N ASP A 270 -4.39 23.23 -12.79
CA ASP A 270 -5.85 23.43 -12.80
C ASP A 270 -6.57 22.53 -11.78
N VAL A 271 -5.89 21.53 -11.21
CA VAL A 271 -6.50 20.56 -10.29
C VAL A 271 -6.88 21.28 -8.98
N PRO A 272 -8.16 21.29 -8.59
CA PRO A 272 -8.56 21.89 -7.32
C PRO A 272 -8.01 21.09 -6.13
N ARG A 273 -7.39 21.79 -5.19
CA ARG A 273 -6.77 21.17 -4.00
C ARG A 273 -7.84 20.60 -3.06
N LYS A 274 -7.61 19.37 -2.60
CA LYS A 274 -8.44 18.60 -1.64
C LYS A 274 -9.93 18.54 -2.04
N SER A 275 -10.21 18.50 -3.34
CA SER A 275 -11.55 18.34 -3.90
C SER A 275 -12.09 16.93 -3.66
N ASN A 276 -13.39 16.81 -3.39
CA ASN A 276 -14.13 15.54 -3.36
C ASN A 276 -14.77 15.18 -4.72
N LYS A 277 -14.59 16.02 -5.73
CA LYS A 277 -15.06 15.80 -7.10
C LYS A 277 -13.93 15.30 -7.98
N THR A 278 -14.23 14.33 -8.83
CA THR A 278 -13.27 13.81 -9.82
C THR A 278 -12.85 14.90 -10.80
N PHE A 279 -11.53 15.08 -10.96
CA PHE A 279 -10.95 15.98 -11.96
C PHE A 279 -10.31 15.15 -13.07
N VAL A 280 -10.86 15.24 -14.28
CA VAL A 280 -10.47 14.43 -15.43
C VAL A 280 -9.46 15.18 -16.31
N ILE A 281 -8.27 14.63 -16.44
CA ILE A 281 -7.20 15.06 -17.35
C ILE A 281 -7.15 14.09 -18.53
N TYR A 282 -7.51 14.55 -19.72
CA TYR A 282 -7.34 13.79 -20.95
C TYR A 282 -5.99 14.14 -21.60
N VAL A 283 -5.11 13.16 -21.75
CA VAL A 283 -3.79 13.31 -22.35
C VAL A 283 -3.78 12.64 -23.72
N LYS A 284 -3.80 13.44 -24.78
CA LYS A 284 -3.79 12.92 -26.15
C LYS A 284 -2.52 12.14 -26.47
N GLU A 285 -2.57 11.36 -27.55
CA GLU A 285 -1.42 10.61 -28.06
C GLU A 285 -0.18 11.50 -28.24
N GLY A 286 0.98 10.93 -27.95
CA GLY A 286 2.25 11.62 -27.96
C GLY A 286 3.23 11.09 -26.92
N VAL A 287 4.48 11.54 -27.03
CA VAL A 287 5.55 11.22 -26.08
C VAL A 287 5.83 12.44 -25.22
N TYR A 288 5.40 12.44 -23.97
CA TYR A 288 5.57 13.50 -22.98
C TYR A 288 6.84 13.24 -22.16
N GLN A 289 7.88 14.04 -22.42
CA GLN A 289 9.18 13.96 -21.74
C GLN A 289 9.16 14.88 -20.51
N GLU A 290 8.64 14.38 -19.40
CA GLU A 290 8.49 15.13 -18.15
C GLU A 290 8.43 14.18 -16.96
N GLN A 291 8.91 14.65 -15.80
CA GLN A 291 8.60 14.01 -14.53
C GLN A 291 7.32 14.61 -13.98
N VAL A 292 6.35 13.76 -13.62
CA VAL A 292 5.02 14.19 -13.19
C VAL A 292 4.76 13.72 -11.76
N MET A 293 4.23 14.61 -10.93
CA MET A 293 3.80 14.29 -9.57
C MET A 293 2.37 14.79 -9.35
N VAL A 294 1.46 13.87 -9.08
CA VAL A 294 0.11 14.18 -8.57
C VAL A 294 0.21 14.18 -7.05
N ASP A 295 0.48 15.35 -6.47
CA ASP A 295 0.82 15.49 -5.05
C ASP A 295 -0.35 15.16 -4.11
N LYS A 296 -0.07 15.07 -2.80
CA LYS A 296 -1.06 14.70 -1.78
C LYS A 296 -2.29 15.62 -1.71
N THR A 297 -2.20 16.85 -2.22
CA THR A 297 -3.31 17.80 -2.26
C THR A 297 -4.22 17.60 -3.47
N MET A 298 -3.78 16.84 -4.48
CA MET A 298 -4.52 16.57 -5.71
C MET A 298 -5.32 15.27 -5.60
N THR A 299 -6.44 15.30 -4.88
CA THR A 299 -7.31 14.14 -4.66
C THR A 299 -8.31 13.93 -5.79
N TRP A 300 -8.73 12.67 -6.02
CA TRP A 300 -9.73 12.30 -7.04
C TRP A 300 -9.35 12.71 -8.48
N VAL A 301 -8.05 12.66 -8.81
CA VAL A 301 -7.59 12.90 -10.18
C VAL A 301 -7.75 11.64 -11.02
N MET A 302 -8.42 11.77 -12.16
CA MET A 302 -8.43 10.75 -13.20
C MET A 302 -7.60 11.25 -14.39
N MET A 303 -6.63 10.46 -14.82
CA MET A 303 -5.85 10.71 -16.03
C MET A 303 -6.11 9.60 -17.05
N ILE A 304 -6.48 9.99 -18.27
CA ILE A 304 -6.80 9.06 -19.36
C ILE A 304 -6.02 9.41 -20.62
N GLY A 305 -5.42 8.40 -21.26
CA GLY A 305 -4.71 8.52 -22.52
C GLY A 305 -5.53 8.06 -23.74
N ASP A 306 -4.92 8.12 -24.92
CA ASP A 306 -5.47 7.58 -26.18
C ASP A 306 -5.14 6.09 -26.39
N GLY A 307 -4.38 5.49 -25.47
CA GLY A 307 -4.03 4.08 -25.49
C GLY A 307 -2.69 3.82 -24.81
N PRO A 308 -2.48 2.63 -24.20
CA PRO A 308 -1.24 2.25 -23.52
C PRO A 308 -0.02 2.11 -24.44
N THR A 309 -0.19 2.31 -25.74
CA THR A 309 0.90 2.34 -26.74
C THR A 309 1.02 3.68 -27.45
N LYS A 310 0.15 4.65 -27.13
CA LYS A 310 0.02 5.93 -27.83
C LYS A 310 0.34 7.14 -26.95
N THR A 311 -0.09 7.12 -25.69
CA THR A 311 0.15 8.21 -24.74
C THR A 311 1.26 7.81 -23.77
N LYS A 312 2.49 8.23 -24.08
CA LYS A 312 3.70 7.85 -23.33
C LYS A 312 4.21 9.00 -22.50
N ILE A 313 4.46 8.77 -21.21
CA ILE A 313 5.09 9.67 -20.25
C ILE A 313 6.45 9.05 -19.91
N THR A 314 7.54 9.78 -20.17
CA THR A 314 8.90 9.25 -20.06
C THR A 314 9.87 10.24 -19.42
N ALA A 315 10.76 9.74 -18.57
CA ALA A 315 11.91 10.44 -18.01
C ALA A 315 13.04 9.43 -17.73
N GLY A 316 14.19 9.90 -17.22
CA GLY A 316 15.40 9.08 -17.07
C GLY A 316 16.20 9.27 -15.79
N LYS A 317 15.58 9.78 -14.71
CA LYS A 317 16.26 9.85 -13.40
C LYS A 317 16.54 8.44 -12.89
N ASN A 318 17.67 8.26 -12.22
CA ASN A 318 18.17 6.96 -11.79
C ASN A 318 19.13 7.10 -10.59
N PHE A 319 19.33 5.98 -9.89
CA PHE A 319 20.19 5.92 -8.72
C PHE A 319 21.67 6.15 -9.02
N LYS A 320 22.18 5.58 -10.12
CA LYS A 320 23.61 5.67 -10.46
C LYS A 320 24.09 7.10 -10.65
N ASP A 321 23.23 7.98 -11.16
CA ASP A 321 23.53 9.39 -11.40
C ASP A 321 23.25 10.28 -10.16
N GLY A 322 23.01 9.66 -8.99
CA GLY A 322 22.95 10.33 -7.69
C GLY A 322 21.54 10.56 -7.15
N THR A 323 20.47 10.20 -7.89
CA THR A 323 19.09 10.41 -7.42
C THR A 323 18.60 9.26 -6.54
N SER A 324 18.07 9.53 -5.35
CA SER A 324 17.51 8.47 -4.49
C SER A 324 16.39 7.70 -5.21
N THR A 325 16.31 6.37 -5.05
CA THR A 325 15.36 5.52 -5.78
C THR A 325 13.92 6.06 -5.73
N PHE A 326 13.48 6.56 -4.57
CA PHE A 326 12.17 7.18 -4.37
C PHE A 326 11.88 8.36 -5.32
N LYS A 327 12.92 9.17 -5.63
CA LYS A 327 12.86 10.37 -6.49
C LYS A 327 13.13 10.09 -7.96
N THR A 328 13.50 8.86 -8.33
CA THR A 328 13.74 8.47 -9.74
C THR A 328 12.46 8.34 -10.55
N ALA A 329 11.30 8.27 -9.90
CA ALA A 329 10.00 8.06 -10.54
C ALA A 329 9.75 9.03 -11.71
N THR A 330 9.41 8.48 -12.88
CA THR A 330 8.89 9.28 -14.00
C THR A 330 7.52 9.84 -13.67
N PHE A 331 6.65 9.01 -13.10
CA PHE A 331 5.34 9.42 -12.62
C PHE A 331 5.15 9.01 -11.15
N ALA A 332 4.72 9.95 -10.31
CA ALA A 332 4.39 9.71 -8.91
C ALA A 332 2.90 10.04 -8.65
N ALA A 333 2.12 9.03 -8.25
CA ALA A 333 0.74 9.19 -7.81
C ALA A 333 0.66 9.18 -6.27
N VAL A 334 0.38 10.34 -5.66
CA VAL A 334 0.34 10.53 -4.20
C VAL A 334 -1.07 10.83 -3.70
N GLY A 335 -1.76 11.80 -4.32
CA GLY A 335 -3.13 12.17 -3.94
C GLY A 335 -4.10 10.98 -4.02
N THR A 336 -4.98 10.82 -3.02
CA THR A 336 -5.86 9.65 -2.89
C THR A 336 -6.88 9.54 -4.02
N ASN A 337 -7.33 8.31 -4.30
CA ASN A 337 -8.29 7.98 -5.35
C ASN A 337 -7.82 8.33 -6.77
N PHE A 338 -6.51 8.22 -7.04
CA PHE A 338 -5.98 8.44 -8.38
C PHE A 338 -6.42 7.31 -9.33
N ILE A 339 -6.86 7.67 -10.53
CA ILE A 339 -7.18 6.72 -11.59
C ILE A 339 -6.33 7.01 -12.82
N GLY A 340 -5.54 6.04 -13.26
CA GLY A 340 -4.82 6.08 -14.54
C GLY A 340 -5.44 5.09 -15.54
N LYS A 341 -5.73 5.54 -16.77
CA LYS A 341 -6.23 4.66 -17.83
C LYS A 341 -5.55 4.94 -19.16
N ASP A 342 -5.22 3.89 -19.91
CA ASP A 342 -4.70 4.01 -21.27
C ASP A 342 -3.41 4.84 -21.37
N LEU A 343 -2.54 4.73 -20.37
CA LEU A 343 -1.28 5.48 -20.26
C LEU A 343 -0.07 4.54 -20.30
N TRP A 344 1.04 5.03 -20.83
CA TRP A 344 2.34 4.38 -20.78
C TRP A 344 3.31 5.19 -19.93
N PHE A 345 3.71 4.66 -18.79
CA PHE A 345 4.76 5.20 -17.93
C PHE A 345 6.08 4.49 -18.23
N GLU A 346 7.13 5.25 -18.55
CA GLU A 346 8.45 4.69 -18.85
C GLU A 346 9.54 5.42 -18.07
N ASN A 347 10.47 4.65 -17.49
CA ASN A 347 11.79 5.19 -17.17
C ASN A 347 12.80 4.68 -18.20
N SER A 348 13.40 5.61 -18.95
CA SER A 348 14.28 5.32 -20.08
C SER A 348 15.76 5.26 -19.71
N ALA A 349 16.12 5.19 -18.41
CA ALA A 349 17.51 5.23 -17.95
C ALA A 349 18.38 4.06 -18.45
N GLY A 350 17.81 2.86 -18.61
CA GLY A 350 18.55 1.67 -19.01
C GLY A 350 19.06 0.81 -17.85
N PRO A 351 19.46 -0.45 -18.09
CA PRO A 351 19.85 -1.39 -17.03
C PRO A 351 21.21 -1.04 -16.39
N GLU A 352 22.08 -0.30 -17.09
CA GLU A 352 23.38 0.15 -16.62
C GLU A 352 23.29 1.27 -15.57
N LYS A 353 22.09 1.84 -15.38
CA LYS A 353 21.80 2.95 -14.47
C LYS A 353 21.20 2.52 -13.12
N HIS A 354 21.14 1.21 -12.88
CA HIS A 354 20.58 0.63 -11.65
C HIS A 354 19.12 1.06 -11.43
N GLN A 355 18.71 1.36 -10.20
CA GLN A 355 17.31 1.64 -9.84
C GLN A 355 16.77 2.86 -10.60
N ALA A 356 15.66 2.67 -11.31
CA ALA A 356 15.06 3.72 -12.14
C ALA A 356 13.54 3.50 -12.30
N VAL A 357 12.75 4.21 -11.49
CA VAL A 357 11.31 3.96 -11.35
C VAL A 357 10.52 4.60 -12.50
N ALA A 358 9.65 3.82 -13.15
CA ALA A 358 8.71 4.32 -14.15
C ALA A 358 7.45 4.90 -13.49
N LEU A 359 6.87 4.14 -12.56
CA LEU A 359 5.68 4.55 -11.82
C LEU A 359 5.86 4.27 -10.33
N ARG A 360 5.72 5.32 -9.50
CA ARG A 360 5.60 5.21 -8.04
C ARG A 360 4.18 5.54 -7.61
N VAL A 361 3.61 4.67 -6.78
CA VAL A 361 2.24 4.82 -6.28
C VAL A 361 2.24 4.74 -4.77
N GLN A 362 1.72 5.78 -4.13
CA GLN A 362 1.34 5.81 -2.71
C GLN A 362 -0.06 6.40 -2.49
N SER A 363 -0.79 6.61 -3.58
CA SER A 363 -2.21 6.98 -3.58
C SER A 363 -3.07 5.82 -3.08
N ASP A 364 -3.76 6.03 -1.96
CA ASP A 364 -4.72 5.07 -1.43
C ASP A 364 -5.97 4.99 -2.32
N MET A 365 -6.49 3.76 -2.48
CA MET A 365 -7.60 3.44 -3.39
C MET A 365 -7.32 3.82 -4.85
N SER A 366 -6.07 3.67 -5.30
CA SER A 366 -5.68 3.98 -6.68
C SER A 366 -5.99 2.84 -7.65
N ILE A 367 -6.37 3.20 -8.87
CA ILE A 367 -6.70 2.26 -9.95
C ILE A 367 -5.86 2.58 -11.19
N PHE A 368 -5.28 1.54 -11.78
CA PHE A 368 -4.63 1.60 -13.08
C PHE A 368 -5.28 0.58 -14.01
N TYR A 369 -5.87 1.04 -15.11
CA TYR A 369 -6.59 0.19 -16.05
C TYR A 369 -6.05 0.32 -17.46
N ASN A 370 -5.64 -0.80 -18.05
CA ASN A 370 -5.06 -0.84 -19.40
C ASN A 370 -3.87 0.14 -19.54
N CYS A 371 -2.94 0.09 -18.58
CA CYS A 371 -1.73 0.91 -18.56
C CYS A 371 -0.49 0.07 -18.88
N ARG A 372 0.60 0.74 -19.26
CA ARG A 372 1.90 0.14 -19.50
C ARG A 372 2.95 0.77 -18.59
N MET A 373 3.79 -0.05 -17.97
CA MET A 373 4.91 0.37 -17.13
C MET A 373 6.18 -0.30 -17.64
N ASP A 374 7.09 0.48 -18.21
CA ASP A 374 8.34 -0.02 -18.77
C ASP A 374 9.57 0.56 -18.08
N GLY A 375 10.48 -0.31 -17.70
CA GLY A 375 11.77 0.05 -17.14
C GLY A 375 12.73 -1.13 -17.19
N TYR A 376 13.75 -1.09 -16.33
CA TYR A 376 14.68 -2.20 -16.10
C TYR A 376 14.63 -2.60 -14.64
N GLN A 377 15.53 -2.09 -13.81
CA GLN A 377 15.52 -2.31 -12.37
C GLN A 377 14.49 -1.36 -11.73
N ASP A 378 13.68 -1.88 -10.81
CA ASP A 378 12.73 -1.09 -9.99
C ASP A 378 11.62 -0.38 -10.80
N THR A 379 11.05 -1.04 -11.80
CA THR A 379 10.09 -0.41 -12.75
C THR A 379 8.82 0.13 -12.08
N LEU A 380 8.12 -0.70 -11.30
CA LEU A 380 6.87 -0.35 -10.63
C LEU A 380 7.07 -0.36 -9.12
N TYR A 381 7.03 0.83 -8.52
CA TYR A 381 7.13 1.01 -7.08
C TYR A 381 5.74 1.15 -6.45
N THR A 382 5.17 0.03 -6.01
CA THR A 382 3.94 -0.03 -5.22
C THR A 382 4.26 0.35 -3.77
N HIS A 383 4.55 1.63 -3.55
CA HIS A 383 5.18 2.16 -2.34
C HIS A 383 4.34 1.89 -1.08
N ALA A 384 3.12 2.46 -1.00
CA ALA A 384 2.25 2.35 0.17
C ALA A 384 0.75 2.29 -0.21
N HIS A 385 -0.11 2.01 0.78
CA HIS A 385 -1.58 2.02 0.67
C HIS A 385 -2.22 0.98 -0.26
N ARG A 386 -3.52 1.10 -0.54
CA ARG A 386 -4.28 0.16 -1.38
C ARG A 386 -4.22 0.54 -2.85
N GLN A 387 -3.91 -0.43 -3.70
CA GLN A 387 -3.72 -0.22 -5.13
C GLN A 387 -4.31 -1.37 -5.95
N PHE A 388 -4.90 -1.07 -7.09
CA PHE A 388 -5.45 -2.06 -8.02
C PHE A 388 -4.99 -1.81 -9.46
N PHE A 389 -4.35 -2.81 -10.06
CA PHE A 389 -3.91 -2.79 -11.46
C PHE A 389 -4.70 -3.85 -12.24
N ARG A 390 -5.34 -3.44 -13.35
CA ARG A 390 -6.16 -4.31 -14.19
C ARG A 390 -5.72 -4.18 -15.65
N ASP A 391 -5.54 -5.32 -16.33
CA ASP A 391 -5.17 -5.36 -17.75
C ASP A 391 -3.90 -4.55 -18.09
N CYS A 392 -3.00 -4.39 -17.12
CA CYS A 392 -1.76 -3.64 -17.32
C CYS A 392 -0.65 -4.53 -17.89
N THR A 393 0.32 -3.91 -18.56
CA THR A 393 1.57 -4.56 -18.98
C THR A 393 2.74 -3.97 -18.20
N ILE A 394 3.50 -4.81 -17.50
CA ILE A 394 4.65 -4.40 -16.70
C ILE A 394 5.89 -5.12 -17.24
N THR A 395 6.93 -4.37 -17.57
CA THR A 395 8.18 -4.89 -18.14
C THR A 395 9.38 -4.47 -17.32
N GLY A 396 10.25 -5.41 -16.92
CA GLY A 396 11.47 -5.08 -16.18
C GLY A 396 12.45 -6.25 -16.01
N THR A 397 13.43 -6.08 -15.13
CA THR A 397 14.54 -7.03 -14.91
C THR A 397 14.70 -7.40 -13.43
N ILE A 398 15.35 -6.56 -12.64
CA ILE A 398 15.60 -6.77 -11.20
C ILE A 398 14.50 -6.05 -10.41
N ASP A 399 13.89 -6.76 -9.46
CA ASP A 399 12.94 -6.23 -8.48
C ASP A 399 11.85 -5.32 -9.07
N PHE A 400 11.39 -5.63 -10.28
CA PHE A 400 10.69 -4.65 -11.08
C PHE A 400 9.23 -4.40 -10.67
N ILE A 401 8.71 -5.18 -9.71
CA ILE A 401 7.49 -4.89 -8.95
C ILE A 401 7.85 -4.95 -7.46
N PHE A 402 7.96 -3.80 -6.79
CA PHE A 402 8.47 -3.74 -5.43
C PHE A 402 7.75 -2.70 -4.57
N GLY A 403 7.93 -2.79 -3.25
CA GLY A 403 7.33 -1.88 -2.28
C GLY A 403 6.52 -2.58 -1.19
N ASN A 404 5.75 -1.79 -0.44
CA ASN A 404 4.99 -2.25 0.73
C ASN A 404 3.51 -1.85 0.69
N ALA A 405 2.94 -1.63 -0.49
CA ALA A 405 1.50 -1.47 -0.66
C ALA A 405 0.72 -2.74 -0.33
N ALA A 406 -0.58 -2.60 -0.07
CA ALA A 406 -1.56 -3.67 -0.25
C ALA A 406 -2.05 -3.62 -1.70
N VAL A 407 -1.44 -4.41 -2.58
CA VAL A 407 -1.65 -4.28 -4.03
C VAL A 407 -2.14 -5.59 -4.65
N ILE A 408 -3.12 -5.47 -5.55
CA ILE A 408 -3.49 -6.54 -6.47
C ILE A 408 -3.18 -6.12 -7.91
N LEU A 409 -2.46 -6.98 -8.63
CA LEU A 409 -2.38 -6.97 -10.07
C LEU A 409 -3.27 -8.09 -10.60
N GLN A 410 -4.34 -7.74 -11.31
CA GLN A 410 -5.33 -8.69 -11.82
C GLN A 410 -5.31 -8.73 -13.34
N ASN A 411 -5.09 -9.93 -13.90
CA ASN A 411 -5.05 -10.18 -15.34
C ASN A 411 -4.11 -9.22 -16.08
N CYS A 412 -2.93 -9.01 -15.49
CA CYS A 412 -1.85 -8.23 -16.06
C CYS A 412 -0.88 -9.13 -16.84
N LYS A 413 -0.15 -8.55 -17.77
CA LYS A 413 0.99 -9.18 -18.45
C LYS A 413 2.27 -8.69 -17.81
N ILE A 414 3.09 -9.63 -17.34
CA ILE A 414 4.33 -9.37 -16.61
C ILE A 414 5.46 -9.93 -17.46
N PHE A 415 6.20 -9.04 -18.12
CA PHE A 415 7.26 -9.41 -19.05
C PHE A 415 8.64 -9.20 -18.43
N VAL A 416 9.43 -10.27 -18.41
CA VAL A 416 10.84 -10.21 -18.03
C VAL A 416 11.66 -9.83 -19.25
N ARG A 417 12.40 -8.73 -19.13
CA ARG A 417 13.29 -8.18 -20.16
C ARG A 417 14.70 -8.74 -20.03
N LYS A 418 15.49 -8.66 -21.09
CA LYS A 418 16.91 -9.01 -21.08
C LYS A 418 17.68 -8.09 -20.12
N PRO A 419 18.36 -8.63 -19.09
CA PRO A 419 19.19 -7.84 -18.19
C PRO A 419 20.61 -7.67 -18.76
N MET A 420 21.52 -7.04 -18.01
CA MET A 420 22.95 -7.07 -18.34
C MET A 420 23.54 -8.47 -18.09
N GLU A 421 24.76 -8.69 -18.59
CA GLU A 421 25.54 -9.87 -18.26
C GLU A 421 25.71 -10.02 -16.74
N ASN A 422 25.71 -11.28 -16.26
CA ASN A 422 25.84 -11.65 -14.84
C ASN A 422 24.70 -11.19 -13.91
N GLN A 423 23.67 -10.52 -14.43
CA GLN A 423 22.47 -10.19 -13.66
C GLN A 423 21.46 -11.33 -13.65
N LYS A 424 20.61 -11.33 -12.63
CA LYS A 424 19.43 -12.20 -12.51
C LYS A 424 18.19 -11.34 -12.64
N CYS A 425 17.09 -11.91 -13.11
CA CYS A 425 15.80 -11.23 -13.13
C CYS A 425 14.95 -11.66 -11.93
N ILE A 426 14.28 -10.71 -11.29
CA ILE A 426 13.44 -10.94 -10.12
C ILE A 426 12.12 -10.18 -10.35
N VAL A 427 11.00 -10.91 -10.35
CA VAL A 427 9.69 -10.30 -10.60
C VAL A 427 9.22 -9.42 -9.44
N THR A 428 9.33 -9.91 -8.20
CA THR A 428 8.85 -9.15 -7.03
C THR A 428 9.90 -8.96 -5.94
N ALA A 429 9.89 -7.80 -5.28
CA ALA A 429 10.65 -7.53 -4.06
C ALA A 429 9.76 -6.83 -3.04
N GLN A 430 9.02 -7.62 -2.26
CA GLN A 430 8.03 -7.06 -1.33
C GLN A 430 8.68 -6.66 0.01
N GLY A 431 8.37 -5.46 0.49
CA GLY A 431 9.05 -4.78 1.58
C GLY A 431 8.27 -4.69 2.91
N ARG A 432 7.48 -5.69 3.29
CA ARG A 432 6.76 -5.69 4.57
C ARG A 432 7.69 -5.83 5.77
N LEU A 433 7.55 -4.93 6.73
CA LEU A 433 8.43 -4.73 7.89
C LEU A 433 7.90 -5.41 9.16
N GLU A 434 6.59 -5.49 9.31
CA GLU A 434 5.92 -5.97 10.52
C GLU A 434 4.87 -7.03 10.20
N ARG A 435 4.73 -8.01 11.10
CA ARG A 435 3.82 -9.16 10.90
C ARG A 435 2.36 -8.72 10.72
N LYS A 436 1.95 -7.65 11.43
CA LYS A 436 0.58 -7.16 11.52
C LYS A 436 0.19 -6.20 10.39
N GLU A 437 1.13 -5.80 9.53
CA GLU A 437 0.80 -5.01 8.35
C GLU A 437 -0.13 -5.80 7.39
N PRO A 438 -1.20 -5.17 6.87
CA PRO A 438 -2.12 -5.77 5.91
C PRO A 438 -1.59 -5.67 4.46
N THR A 439 -0.29 -5.44 4.27
CA THR A 439 0.36 -5.16 2.98
C THR A 439 0.91 -6.42 2.30
N GLY A 440 1.15 -6.35 1.00
CA GLY A 440 1.65 -7.47 0.22
C GLY A 440 1.37 -7.30 -1.27
N ILE A 441 2.12 -8.02 -2.09
CA ILE A 441 1.93 -8.06 -3.54
C ILE A 441 1.13 -9.31 -3.90
N VAL A 442 -0.01 -9.13 -4.56
CA VAL A 442 -0.81 -10.24 -5.09
C VAL A 442 -0.86 -10.16 -6.61
N LEU A 443 -0.38 -11.22 -7.27
CA LEU A 443 -0.56 -11.43 -8.70
C LEU A 443 -1.70 -12.43 -8.88
N GLN A 444 -2.82 -11.99 -9.47
CA GLN A 444 -4.01 -12.82 -9.68
C GLN A 444 -4.34 -12.93 -11.16
N ASN A 445 -4.39 -14.15 -11.68
CA ASN A 445 -4.69 -14.42 -13.09
C ASN A 445 -3.80 -13.66 -14.08
N CYS A 446 -2.55 -13.35 -13.69
CA CYS A 446 -1.58 -12.71 -14.56
C CYS A 446 -0.88 -13.72 -15.47
N ALA A 447 -0.21 -13.22 -16.51
CA ALA A 447 0.74 -14.00 -17.32
C ALA A 447 2.16 -13.51 -17.05
N ILE A 448 3.02 -14.39 -16.51
CA ILE A 448 4.45 -14.13 -16.31
C ILE A 448 5.20 -14.78 -17.47
N SER A 449 5.79 -13.95 -18.34
CA SER A 449 6.38 -14.39 -19.61
C SER A 449 7.65 -13.62 -19.96
N SER A 450 8.29 -14.00 -21.06
CA SER A 450 9.48 -13.32 -21.58
C SER A 450 9.08 -12.21 -22.54
N ASP A 451 9.71 -11.05 -22.41
CA ASP A 451 9.72 -10.05 -23.48
C ASP A 451 10.37 -10.66 -24.75
N PRO A 452 9.97 -10.26 -25.98
CA PRO A 452 10.54 -10.80 -27.22
C PRO A 452 12.07 -10.79 -27.27
N GLY A 453 12.73 -9.77 -26.72
CA GLY A 453 14.20 -9.70 -26.68
C GLY A 453 14.84 -10.61 -25.62
N PHE A 454 14.08 -11.05 -24.63
CA PHE A 454 14.53 -11.97 -23.59
C PHE A 454 14.31 -13.44 -23.97
N PHE A 455 13.23 -13.73 -24.70
CA PHE A 455 12.81 -15.11 -25.00
C PHE A 455 13.94 -16.01 -25.54
N PRO A 456 14.79 -15.59 -26.50
CA PRO A 456 15.87 -16.45 -27.02
C PRO A 456 16.96 -16.77 -25.98
N VAL A 457 17.10 -15.96 -24.93
CA VAL A 457 18.17 -16.05 -23.92
C VAL A 457 17.64 -16.35 -22.52
N ARG A 458 16.35 -16.66 -22.37
CA ARG A 458 15.66 -16.80 -21.08
C ARG A 458 16.20 -17.92 -20.19
N HIS A 459 16.90 -18.90 -20.77
CA HIS A 459 17.56 -19.98 -20.02
C HIS A 459 19.03 -19.68 -19.70
N VAL A 460 19.59 -18.61 -20.26
CA VAL A 460 20.95 -18.13 -19.95
C VAL A 460 20.93 -17.30 -18.67
N PHE A 461 19.95 -16.40 -18.55
CA PHE A 461 19.78 -15.53 -17.38
C PHE A 461 18.74 -16.12 -16.42
N LYS A 462 19.13 -16.30 -15.16
CA LYS A 462 18.23 -16.87 -14.14
C LYS A 462 17.13 -15.88 -13.78
N THR A 463 15.88 -16.35 -13.78
CA THR A 463 14.70 -15.57 -13.39
C THR A 463 13.98 -16.20 -12.20
N TYR A 464 13.55 -15.37 -11.25
CA TYR A 464 12.84 -15.79 -10.03
C TYR A 464 11.55 -15.00 -9.84
N LEU A 465 10.57 -15.61 -9.16
CA LEU A 465 9.28 -15.02 -8.79
C LEU A 465 9.44 -13.85 -7.81
N GLY A 466 10.42 -13.92 -6.91
CA GLY A 466 10.71 -12.83 -5.99
C GLY A 466 11.82 -13.11 -5.00
N ARG A 467 12.14 -12.08 -4.20
CA ARG A 467 13.05 -12.12 -3.05
C ARG A 467 12.61 -11.19 -1.92
N PRO A 468 12.93 -11.51 -0.65
CA PRO A 468 12.39 -10.78 0.49
C PRO A 468 13.18 -9.52 0.81
N TRP A 469 12.74 -8.38 0.26
CA TRP A 469 13.40 -7.09 0.52
C TRP A 469 13.41 -6.74 2.03
N LYS A 470 12.32 -7.04 2.75
CA LYS A 470 12.22 -6.81 4.20
C LYS A 470 11.74 -8.06 4.95
N GLN A 471 11.92 -8.06 6.28
CA GLN A 471 11.86 -9.24 7.15
C GLN A 471 10.56 -10.07 7.03
N TYR A 472 9.41 -9.43 6.81
CA TYR A 472 8.11 -10.09 6.75
C TYR A 472 7.53 -10.12 5.34
N SER A 473 8.39 -10.04 4.31
CA SER A 473 8.01 -10.00 2.90
C SER A 473 6.85 -10.94 2.55
N ARG A 474 5.84 -10.42 1.85
CA ARG A 474 4.61 -11.15 1.51
C ARG A 474 4.21 -11.00 0.05
N THR A 475 4.34 -12.09 -0.70
CA THR A 475 3.97 -12.18 -2.12
C THR A 475 3.07 -13.40 -2.34
N ILE A 476 1.96 -13.19 -3.04
CA ILE A 476 1.00 -14.23 -3.41
C ILE A 476 0.90 -14.27 -4.93
N ILE A 477 1.16 -15.43 -5.53
CA ILE A 477 1.02 -15.65 -6.97
C ILE A 477 -0.03 -16.72 -7.16
N MET A 478 -1.21 -16.33 -7.64
CA MET A 478 -2.33 -17.24 -7.75
C MET A 478 -3.03 -17.14 -9.10
N GLN A 479 -3.53 -18.28 -9.58
CA GLN A 479 -4.28 -18.36 -10.84
C GLN A 479 -3.49 -17.90 -12.08
N CYS A 480 -2.17 -17.75 -11.97
CA CYS A 480 -1.34 -17.16 -13.01
C CYS A 480 -0.88 -18.21 -14.04
N GLN A 481 -0.73 -17.79 -15.29
CA GLN A 481 0.08 -18.49 -16.28
C GLN A 481 1.55 -18.12 -16.05
N ILE A 482 2.41 -19.12 -15.86
CA ILE A 482 3.85 -18.96 -15.65
C ILE A 482 4.58 -19.75 -16.73
N ASP A 483 5.28 -19.04 -17.61
CA ASP A 483 6.05 -19.65 -18.69
C ASP A 483 7.39 -20.23 -18.18
N ASP A 484 8.18 -20.81 -19.08
CA ASP A 484 9.34 -21.66 -18.76
C ASP A 484 10.62 -20.91 -18.36
N LEU A 485 10.53 -19.59 -18.16
CA LEU A 485 11.66 -18.74 -17.76
C LEU A 485 12.03 -18.83 -16.26
N ILE A 486 11.08 -19.24 -15.41
CA ILE A 486 11.26 -19.27 -13.96
C ILE A 486 12.11 -20.48 -13.54
N GLN A 487 13.16 -20.21 -12.75
CA GLN A 487 14.01 -21.28 -12.20
C GLN A 487 13.19 -22.25 -11.32
N PRO A 488 13.51 -23.56 -11.29
CA PRO A 488 12.76 -24.54 -10.50
C PRO A 488 12.64 -24.19 -9.01
N GLU A 489 13.66 -23.55 -8.43
CA GLU A 489 13.69 -23.03 -7.06
C GLU A 489 12.58 -22.00 -6.79
N GLY A 490 12.15 -21.28 -7.83
CA GLY A 490 11.09 -20.28 -7.83
C GLY A 490 11.48 -18.96 -7.17
N TRP A 491 12.03 -19.00 -5.96
CA TRP A 491 12.31 -17.83 -5.12
C TRP A 491 13.80 -17.69 -4.83
N LEU A 492 14.29 -16.46 -4.70
CA LEU A 492 15.70 -16.15 -4.45
C LEU A 492 15.88 -15.57 -3.03
N PRO A 493 16.88 -16.01 -2.24
CA PRO A 493 17.21 -15.34 -0.98
C PRO A 493 17.60 -13.88 -1.24
N TRP A 494 17.31 -13.00 -0.28
CA TRP A 494 17.86 -11.64 -0.31
C TRP A 494 19.36 -11.69 0.00
N GLU A 495 19.69 -12.18 1.20
CA GLU A 495 21.04 -12.43 1.67
C GLU A 495 21.02 -13.52 2.75
N GLY A 496 21.89 -14.52 2.64
CA GLY A 496 21.98 -15.60 3.64
C GLY A 496 20.63 -16.25 3.98
N ASP A 497 20.30 -16.33 5.27
CA ASP A 497 19.02 -16.82 5.79
C ASP A 497 18.03 -15.71 6.19
N PHE A 498 18.30 -14.45 5.82
CA PHE A 498 17.44 -13.31 6.13
C PHE A 498 16.02 -13.54 5.62
N ALA A 499 15.04 -13.25 6.49
CA ALA A 499 13.60 -13.36 6.26
C ALA A 499 13.06 -14.76 5.89
N LEU A 500 13.89 -15.76 5.60
CA LEU A 500 13.45 -17.08 5.09
C LEU A 500 12.48 -17.81 6.04
N LYS A 501 12.55 -17.49 7.34
CA LYS A 501 11.67 -18.06 8.39
C LYS A 501 10.37 -17.28 8.59
N THR A 502 10.35 -15.99 8.26
CA THR A 502 9.30 -15.02 8.63
C THR A 502 8.47 -14.53 7.45
N LEU A 503 9.03 -14.57 6.23
CA LEU A 503 8.32 -14.23 4.99
C LEU A 503 7.08 -15.11 4.77
N PHE A 504 6.19 -14.67 3.90
CA PHE A 504 5.01 -15.40 3.44
C PHE A 504 4.97 -15.39 1.92
N TYR A 505 5.49 -16.45 1.29
CA TYR A 505 5.36 -16.65 -0.16
C TYR A 505 4.49 -17.84 -0.46
N THR A 506 3.59 -17.70 -1.44
CA THR A 506 2.70 -18.79 -1.81
C THR A 506 2.34 -18.77 -3.29
N GLU A 507 2.16 -19.97 -3.83
CA GLU A 507 1.74 -20.24 -5.20
C GLU A 507 0.48 -21.11 -5.18
N PHE A 508 -0.63 -20.61 -5.72
CA PHE A 508 -1.93 -21.27 -5.68
C PHE A 508 -2.59 -21.33 -7.05
N ASP A 509 -2.89 -22.54 -7.53
CA ASP A 509 -3.62 -22.76 -8.79
C ASP A 509 -2.98 -22.08 -10.02
N ASN A 510 -1.65 -22.02 -10.05
CA ASN A 510 -0.90 -21.53 -11.20
C ASN A 510 -0.80 -22.61 -12.28
N ARG A 511 -0.71 -22.18 -13.53
CA ARG A 511 -0.61 -23.03 -14.73
C ARG A 511 0.61 -22.67 -15.57
N GLY A 512 0.94 -23.53 -16.53
CA GLY A 512 2.08 -23.33 -17.43
C GLY A 512 3.37 -24.03 -16.97
N PRO A 513 4.38 -24.09 -17.85
CA PRO A 513 5.60 -24.87 -17.62
C PRO A 513 6.44 -24.38 -16.43
N GLY A 514 6.38 -23.10 -16.06
CA GLY A 514 7.08 -22.56 -14.89
C GLY A 514 6.36 -22.73 -13.56
N ALA A 515 5.13 -23.26 -13.55
CA ALA A 515 4.29 -23.39 -12.35
C ALA A 515 4.60 -24.65 -11.50
N ALA A 516 5.47 -25.53 -11.99
CA ALA A 516 5.86 -26.77 -11.31
C ALA A 516 6.50 -26.49 -9.94
N LYS A 517 5.91 -27.02 -8.84
CA LYS A 517 6.34 -26.73 -7.45
C LYS A 517 7.33 -27.74 -6.85
N GLN A 518 7.66 -28.82 -7.56
CA GLN A 518 8.39 -29.98 -7.02
C GLN A 518 9.78 -29.62 -6.49
N ASN A 519 10.45 -28.67 -7.15
CA ASN A 519 11.83 -28.26 -6.85
C ASN A 519 11.91 -26.87 -6.20
N ARG A 520 10.78 -26.32 -5.74
CA ARG A 520 10.77 -25.04 -5.04
C ARG A 520 11.61 -25.12 -3.76
N VAL A 521 12.19 -23.99 -3.38
CA VAL A 521 12.88 -23.86 -2.10
C VAL A 521 11.99 -24.27 -0.93
N LYS A 522 12.59 -24.87 0.11
CA LYS A 522 11.88 -25.45 1.26
C LYS A 522 11.88 -24.54 2.50
N TRP A 523 11.98 -23.22 2.32
CA TRP A 523 12.02 -22.29 3.44
C TRP A 523 10.72 -22.34 4.23
N ARG A 524 10.79 -22.14 5.55
CA ARG A 524 9.58 -22.07 6.41
C ARG A 524 8.60 -20.99 5.94
N GLY A 525 9.10 -19.92 5.33
CA GLY A 525 8.28 -18.85 4.76
C GLY A 525 7.52 -19.21 3.48
N ILE A 526 7.87 -20.30 2.79
CA ILE A 526 7.05 -20.84 1.69
C ILE A 526 5.83 -21.53 2.28
N LYS A 527 4.65 -21.01 1.97
CA LYS A 527 3.38 -21.50 2.51
C LYS A 527 2.59 -22.24 1.45
N GLN A 528 2.09 -23.41 1.82
CA GLN A 528 0.97 -24.03 1.12
C GLN A 528 -0.32 -23.54 1.77
N ILE A 529 -1.26 -23.06 0.96
CA ILE A 529 -2.53 -22.53 1.43
C ILE A 529 -3.70 -23.34 0.87
N THR A 530 -4.80 -23.36 1.61
CA THR A 530 -6.05 -24.00 1.15
C THR A 530 -6.83 -23.04 0.24
N PRO A 531 -7.79 -23.54 -0.56
CA PRO A 531 -8.68 -22.68 -1.34
C PRO A 531 -9.39 -21.62 -0.49
N LYS A 532 -9.80 -21.97 0.75
CA LYS A 532 -10.43 -21.02 1.68
C LYS A 532 -9.50 -19.89 2.10
N HIS A 533 -8.21 -20.18 2.29
CA HIS A 533 -7.21 -19.18 2.64
C HIS A 533 -6.80 -18.33 1.43
N ALA A 534 -6.82 -18.89 0.22
CA ALA A 534 -6.57 -18.13 -1.01
C ALA A 534 -7.58 -16.98 -1.20
N ILE A 535 -8.84 -17.18 -0.80
CA ILE A 535 -9.88 -16.15 -0.86
C ILE A 535 -9.50 -14.90 -0.05
N ASP A 536 -8.75 -15.04 1.06
CA ASP A 536 -8.32 -13.90 1.88
C ASP A 536 -7.39 -12.92 1.12
N PHE A 537 -6.77 -13.39 0.03
CA PHE A 537 -5.90 -12.57 -0.85
C PHE A 537 -6.62 -12.02 -2.09
N THR A 538 -7.92 -12.29 -2.25
CA THR A 538 -8.71 -11.74 -3.37
C THR A 538 -8.99 -10.26 -3.18
N PRO A 539 -9.23 -9.48 -4.25
CA PRO A 539 -9.42 -8.04 -4.14
C PRO A 539 -10.51 -7.61 -3.17
N GLY A 540 -11.61 -8.35 -3.10
CA GLY A 540 -12.76 -8.06 -2.25
C GLY A 540 -12.44 -8.12 -0.75
N LEU A 541 -11.45 -8.94 -0.36
CA LEU A 541 -11.04 -9.09 1.03
C LEU A 541 -9.73 -8.36 1.35
N PHE A 542 -8.70 -8.55 0.51
CA PHE A 542 -7.34 -8.07 0.78
C PHE A 542 -7.24 -6.55 0.75
N ILE A 543 -7.72 -5.93 -0.34
CA ILE A 543 -7.75 -4.45 -0.51
C ILE A 543 -9.15 -3.86 -0.31
N ARG A 544 -10.12 -4.70 0.04
CA ARG A 544 -11.53 -4.33 0.19
C ARG A 544 -12.04 -3.58 -1.05
N GLY A 545 -11.80 -4.13 -2.24
CA GLY A 545 -12.04 -3.46 -3.51
C GLY A 545 -13.51 -3.12 -3.80
N ASN A 546 -14.47 -3.84 -3.22
CA ASN A 546 -15.89 -3.73 -3.61
C ASN A 546 -16.46 -2.30 -3.52
N PRO A 547 -16.23 -1.51 -2.45
CA PRO A 547 -16.83 -0.19 -2.31
C PRO A 547 -16.21 0.90 -3.21
N TRP A 548 -15.00 0.69 -3.76
CA TRP A 548 -14.28 1.73 -4.48
C TRP A 548 -13.92 1.36 -5.92
N ILE A 549 -13.69 0.08 -6.22
CA ILE A 549 -13.40 -0.37 -7.60
C ILE A 549 -14.68 -0.48 -8.42
N ARG A 550 -15.73 -1.13 -7.88
CA ARG A 550 -17.00 -1.36 -8.63
C ARG A 550 -17.61 -0.06 -9.14
N ARG A 551 -17.56 1.00 -8.32
CA ARG A 551 -18.08 2.34 -8.64
C ARG A 551 -17.42 3.00 -9.86
N THR A 552 -16.23 2.54 -10.24
CA THR A 552 -15.53 3.07 -11.43
C THR A 552 -15.95 2.38 -12.72
N GLY A 553 -16.59 1.22 -12.64
CA GLY A 553 -16.92 0.38 -13.78
C GLY A 553 -15.72 -0.34 -14.43
N VAL A 554 -14.54 -0.34 -13.79
CA VAL A 554 -13.40 -1.18 -14.22
C VAL A 554 -13.74 -2.67 -14.03
N PRO A 555 -13.41 -3.55 -14.99
CA PRO A 555 -13.59 -4.99 -14.82
C PRO A 555 -12.91 -5.52 -13.56
N TYR A 556 -13.68 -6.21 -12.72
CA TYR A 556 -13.24 -6.51 -11.36
C TYR A 556 -13.75 -7.87 -10.89
N TYR A 557 -12.84 -8.83 -10.72
CA TYR A 557 -13.16 -10.06 -10.01
C TYR A 557 -12.93 -9.83 -8.52
N SER A 558 -14.01 -9.73 -7.77
CA SER A 558 -13.96 -9.53 -6.31
C SER A 558 -13.34 -10.71 -5.58
N GLY A 559 -13.63 -11.94 -6.03
CA GLY A 559 -13.13 -13.19 -5.46
C GLY A 559 -12.08 -13.86 -6.34
N MET A 560 -12.05 -15.19 -6.28
CA MET A 560 -11.25 -16.01 -7.20
C MET A 560 -11.77 -15.81 -8.63
N ALA A 561 -10.87 -15.76 -9.61
CA ALA A 561 -11.27 -15.69 -11.01
C ALA A 561 -11.88 -17.04 -11.45
N THR A 562 -12.97 -17.01 -12.20
CA THR A 562 -13.45 -18.16 -12.96
C THR A 562 -12.65 -18.19 -14.25
N ILE A 563 -11.75 -19.16 -14.38
CA ILE A 563 -10.77 -19.27 -15.48
C ILE A 563 -11.26 -20.25 -16.53
#